data_AF-A0AAV0XK97-F1
#
_entry.id   AF-A0AAV0XK97-F1
#
_cell.length_a   1.000
_cell.length_b   1.000
_cell.length_c   1.000
_cell.angle_alpha   90.00
_cell.angle_beta   90.00
_cell.angle_gamma   90.00
#
_symmetry.space_group_name_H-M   'P 1'
#
loop_
_entity.id
_entity.type
_entity.pdbx_description
1 polymer ?
#
loop_
_entity_poly.entity_id
_entity_poly.type
_entity_poly.pdbx_seq_one_letter_code
_entity_poly.pdbx_strand_id
1 'polypeptide(L)'
;MHWIGVCCFWSLFVFVFSDAHNSTNNRTFIVDYEKNEFLKDGEVFRYVSGDLHYFRIPKSYWKDRIQKIKAAGLNAITTYVEWSLHEPFPGTYNFEGMADLEYSSNCSKTKACTYS
;
A
#
# COMPACT_ATOMS: atom_id res chain seq x y z
N MET A 1 67.94 1.53 -7.56
CA MET A 1 67.54 0.19 -7.09
C MET A 1 66.36 0.37 -6.15
N HIS A 2 65.26 -0.35 -6.40
CA HIS A 2 64.11 -0.56 -5.50
C HIS A 2 63.19 0.66 -5.23
N TRP A 3 61.92 0.74 -5.64
CA TRP A 3 61.01 -0.14 -6.38
C TRP A 3 59.98 0.72 -7.13
N ILE A 4 59.77 0.40 -8.40
CA ILE A 4 58.54 0.66 -9.14
C ILE A 4 57.47 -0.27 -8.55
N GLY A 5 56.27 0.26 -8.32
CA GLY A 5 55.05 -0.57 -8.34
C GLY A 5 54.23 -0.57 -7.07
N VAL A 6 53.21 0.30 -7.01
CA VAL A 6 51.86 -0.07 -6.60
C VAL A 6 50.86 0.80 -7.39
N CYS A 7 50.80 0.60 -8.72
CA CYS A 7 49.80 1.23 -9.60
C CYS A 7 48.70 0.26 -10.07
N CYS A 8 48.61 -0.99 -9.58
CA CYS A 8 47.77 -2.00 -10.23
C CYS A 8 46.90 -2.88 -9.32
N PHE A 9 46.55 -2.46 -8.10
CA PHE A 9 45.66 -3.26 -7.23
C PHE A 9 44.38 -2.53 -6.80
N TRP A 10 43.85 -1.64 -7.65
CA TRP A 10 42.45 -1.22 -7.57
C TRP A 10 41.76 -1.42 -8.91
N SER A 11 42.04 -2.58 -9.52
CA SER A 11 41.33 -3.07 -10.68
C SER A 11 40.83 -4.46 -10.31
N LEU A 12 39.52 -4.68 -10.48
CA LEU A 12 38.75 -5.89 -10.14
C LEU A 12 38.18 -5.92 -8.72
N PHE A 13 37.17 -5.08 -8.45
CA PHE A 13 35.87 -5.55 -7.95
C PHE A 13 34.84 -4.41 -8.04
N VAL A 14 34.54 -3.96 -9.27
CA VAL A 14 33.27 -3.24 -9.52
C VAL A 14 32.24 -4.29 -9.92
N PHE A 15 31.75 -5.01 -8.93
CA PHE A 15 30.50 -5.76 -9.02
C PHE A 15 29.66 -5.30 -7.83
N VAL A 16 28.81 -4.30 -8.05
CA VAL A 16 27.36 -4.46 -7.87
C VAL A 16 26.71 -3.50 -8.87
N PHE A 17 25.85 -4.08 -9.70
CA PHE A 17 24.95 -3.42 -10.62
C PHE A 17 24.28 -2.23 -9.94
N SER A 18 24.56 -1.02 -10.42
CA SER A 18 23.63 0.09 -10.21
C SER A 18 22.52 -0.08 -11.24
N ASP A 19 21.61 -1.03 -11.01
CA ASP A 19 20.27 -0.89 -11.58
C ASP A 19 19.66 0.32 -10.88
N ALA A 20 19.86 1.48 -11.51
CA ALA A 20 19.04 2.63 -11.28
C ALA A 20 17.63 2.20 -11.70
N HIS A 21 16.85 1.67 -10.75
CA HIS A 21 15.40 1.63 -10.87
C HIS A 21 14.96 3.09 -11.00
N ASN A 22 14.88 3.56 -12.24
CA ASN A 22 14.15 4.74 -12.60
C ASN A 22 12.69 4.37 -12.39
N SER A 23 12.24 4.46 -11.13
CA SER A 23 10.85 4.25 -10.75
C SER A 23 10.04 5.38 -11.38
N THR A 24 9.65 5.16 -12.64
CA THR A 24 8.50 5.84 -13.19
C THR A 24 7.35 5.58 -12.22
N ASN A 25 6.68 6.65 -11.79
CA ASN A 25 5.67 6.65 -10.72
C ASN A 25 4.35 5.96 -11.16
N ASN A 26 4.46 4.92 -11.98
CA ASN A 26 3.35 4.16 -12.53
C ASN A 26 3.07 2.98 -11.59
N ARG A 27 2.15 3.21 -10.66
CA ARG A 27 1.65 2.19 -9.74
C ARG A 27 0.84 1.16 -10.52
N THR A 28 1.20 -0.12 -10.41
CA THR A 28 0.50 -1.19 -11.13
C THR A 28 0.05 -2.29 -10.18
N PHE A 29 -1.09 -2.91 -10.50
CA PHE A 29 -1.59 -4.11 -9.86
C PHE A 29 -2.13 -5.04 -10.95
N ILE A 30 -1.43 -6.15 -11.19
CA ILE A 30 -1.66 -7.06 -12.33
C ILE A 30 -1.98 -8.46 -11.80
N VAL A 31 -2.87 -9.15 -12.48
CA VAL A 31 -3.13 -10.58 -12.28
C VAL A 31 -2.28 -11.35 -13.29
N ASP A 32 -1.30 -12.10 -12.81
CA ASP A 32 -0.50 -13.02 -13.63
C ASP A 32 -1.23 -14.37 -13.68
N TYR A 33 -1.93 -14.62 -14.79
CA TYR A 33 -2.68 -15.84 -15.02
C TYR A 33 -1.80 -17.06 -15.30
N GLU A 34 -0.57 -16.87 -15.79
CA GLU A 34 0.33 -17.99 -16.08
C GLU A 34 0.92 -18.55 -14.79
N LYS A 35 1.30 -17.66 -13.87
CA LYS A 35 1.90 -18.04 -12.57
C LYS A 35 0.89 -18.15 -11.43
N ASN A 36 -0.37 -17.76 -11.64
CA ASN A 36 -1.43 -17.69 -10.61
C ASN A 36 -1.07 -16.77 -9.43
N GLU A 37 -0.45 -15.63 -9.72
CA GLU A 37 0.05 -14.66 -8.73
C GLU A 37 -0.48 -13.26 -9.01
N PHE A 38 -0.44 -12.38 -8.01
CA PHE A 38 -0.63 -10.94 -8.23
C PHE A 38 0.74 -10.27 -8.29
N LEU A 39 0.89 -9.30 -9.18
CA LEU A 39 2.05 -8.44 -9.25
C LEU A 39 1.66 -7.04 -8.82
N LYS A 40 2.35 -6.49 -7.81
CA LYS A 40 2.19 -5.10 -7.39
C LYS A 40 3.49 -4.36 -7.68
N ASP A 41 3.41 -3.36 -8.55
CA ASP A 41 4.58 -2.59 -8.99
C ASP A 41 5.69 -3.48 -9.62
N GLY A 42 5.30 -4.58 -10.28
CA GLY A 42 6.22 -5.57 -10.90
C GLY A 42 6.67 -6.72 -9.99
N GLU A 43 6.42 -6.62 -8.68
CA GLU A 43 6.85 -7.61 -7.68
C GLU A 43 5.72 -8.55 -7.28
N VAL A 44 6.04 -9.82 -6.97
CA VAL A 44 5.07 -10.81 -6.49
C VAL A 44 4.42 -10.33 -5.19
N PHE A 45 3.09 -10.32 -5.17
CA PHE A 45 2.30 -9.79 -4.09
C PHE A 45 1.20 -10.75 -3.67
N ARG A 46 1.07 -10.95 -2.35
CA ARG A 46 -0.04 -11.68 -1.75
C ARG A 46 -0.73 -10.75 -0.75
N TYR A 47 -2.02 -10.50 -0.95
CA TYR A 47 -2.80 -9.81 0.07
C TYR A 47 -3.27 -10.79 1.15
N VAL A 48 -3.25 -10.31 2.38
CA VAL A 48 -3.93 -10.88 3.54
C VAL A 48 -4.81 -9.76 4.06
N SER A 49 -6.11 -9.91 3.82
CA SER A 49 -7.11 -8.90 4.12
C SER A 49 -7.99 -9.27 5.30
N GLY A 50 -8.65 -8.26 5.85
CA GLY A 50 -9.69 -8.41 6.87
C GLY A 50 -10.84 -7.46 6.56
N ASP A 51 -12.05 -7.85 6.96
CA ASP A 51 -13.25 -7.06 6.72
C ASP A 51 -13.39 -5.95 7.76
N LEU A 52 -13.54 -4.71 7.27
CA LEU A 52 -13.84 -3.55 8.10
C LEU A 52 -14.89 -2.69 7.39
N HIS A 53 -16.11 -2.69 7.92
CA HIS A 53 -17.21 -1.91 7.36
C HIS A 53 -17.26 -0.54 8.05
N TYR A 54 -16.83 0.52 7.37
CA TYR A 54 -16.73 1.87 7.95
C TYR A 54 -18.06 2.36 8.54
N PHE A 55 -19.18 2.04 7.90
CA PHE A 55 -20.53 2.43 8.33
C PHE A 55 -21.00 1.77 9.64
N ARG A 56 -20.27 0.76 10.14
CA ARG A 56 -20.56 0.08 11.43
C ARG A 56 -19.70 0.59 12.58
N ILE A 57 -18.75 1.48 12.32
CA ILE A 57 -17.77 1.94 13.31
C ILE A 57 -17.85 3.47 13.37
N PRO A 58 -17.98 4.09 14.55
CA PRO A 58 -17.91 5.55 14.64
C PRO A 58 -16.60 6.09 14.04
N LYS A 59 -16.67 7.19 13.29
CA LYS A 59 -15.53 7.80 12.57
C LYS A 59 -14.28 7.99 13.45
N SER A 60 -14.47 8.34 14.72
CA SER A 60 -13.37 8.51 15.70
C SER A 60 -12.54 7.24 15.92
N TYR A 61 -13.11 6.06 15.69
CA TYR A 61 -12.43 4.77 15.89
C TYR A 61 -11.85 4.17 14.61
N TRP A 62 -12.08 4.74 13.42
CA TRP A 62 -11.56 4.15 12.17
C TRP A 62 -10.04 4.00 12.20
N LYS A 63 -9.32 5.04 12.65
CA LYS A 63 -7.85 5.00 12.77
C LYS A 63 -7.39 3.86 13.69
N ASP A 64 -7.97 3.75 14.88
CA ASP A 64 -7.64 2.71 15.86
C ASP A 64 -7.87 1.30 15.29
N ARG A 65 -9.00 1.08 14.60
CA ARG A 65 -9.29 -0.24 14.01
C ARG A 65 -8.35 -0.60 12.87
N ILE A 66 -8.01 0.35 12.00
CA ILE A 66 -7.03 0.17 10.92
C ILE A 66 -5.64 -0.14 11.50
N GLN A 67 -5.24 0.55 12.57
CA GLN A 67 -3.98 0.28 13.27
C GLN A 67 -3.92 -1.14 13.83
N LYS A 68 -5.00 -1.60 14.49
CA LYS A 68 -5.09 -2.96 15.02
C LYS A 68 -5.03 -4.03 13.93
N ILE A 69 -5.72 -3.81 12.81
CA ILE A 69 -5.66 -4.70 11.64
C ILE A 69 -4.23 -4.82 11.13
N LYS A 70 -3.53 -3.69 10.99
CA LYS A 70 -2.14 -3.69 10.55
C LYS A 70 -1.19 -4.34 11.56
N ALA A 71 -1.40 -4.10 12.85
CA ALA A 71 -0.65 -4.75 13.92
C ALA A 71 -0.86 -6.28 13.96
N ALA A 72 -2.03 -6.75 13.51
CA ALA A 72 -2.31 -8.17 13.33
C ALA A 72 -1.64 -8.77 12.07
N GLY A 73 -0.89 -7.99 11.29
CA GLY A 73 -0.13 -8.46 10.13
C GLY A 73 -0.86 -8.40 8.79
N LEU A 74 -2.06 -7.80 8.76
CA LEU A 74 -2.84 -7.67 7.52
C LEU A 74 -2.28 -6.51 6.68
N ASN A 75 -2.25 -6.70 5.37
CA ASN A 75 -1.71 -5.73 4.40
C ASN A 75 -2.78 -5.13 3.48
N ALA A 76 -4.02 -5.58 3.61
CA ALA A 76 -5.18 -5.09 2.88
C ALA A 76 -6.41 -5.04 3.79
N ILE A 77 -7.40 -4.23 3.43
CA ILE A 77 -8.70 -4.15 4.09
C ILE A 77 -9.76 -4.31 3.03
N THR A 78 -10.76 -5.11 3.34
CA THR A 78 -11.97 -5.25 2.52
C THR A 78 -13.10 -4.47 3.19
N THR A 79 -13.86 -3.69 2.43
CA THR A 79 -15.05 -2.99 2.94
C THR A 79 -16.17 -3.06 1.92
N TYR A 80 -17.40 -3.14 2.40
CA TYR A 80 -18.58 -2.86 1.61
C TYR A 80 -18.87 -1.37 1.56
N VAL A 81 -19.54 -0.94 0.49
CA VAL A 81 -20.14 0.39 0.36
C VAL A 81 -21.65 0.20 0.51
N GLU A 82 -22.21 0.73 1.59
CA GLU A 82 -23.65 0.64 1.86
C GLU A 82 -24.38 1.74 1.09
N TRP A 83 -24.91 1.42 -0.09
CA TRP A 83 -25.49 2.43 -0.98
C TRP A 83 -26.69 3.17 -0.34
N SER A 84 -27.48 2.51 0.51
CA SER A 84 -28.60 3.16 1.21
C SER A 84 -28.16 4.31 2.14
N LEU A 85 -26.92 4.27 2.64
CA LEU A 85 -26.32 5.35 3.42
C LEU A 85 -25.89 6.53 2.53
N HIS A 86 -25.48 6.22 1.30
CA HIS A 86 -24.97 7.19 0.33
C HIS A 86 -26.06 7.82 -0.54
N GLU A 87 -27.17 7.13 -0.78
CA GLU A 87 -28.34 7.63 -1.50
C GLU A 87 -29.62 7.27 -0.73
N PRO A 88 -29.91 7.95 0.40
CA PRO A 88 -31.11 7.66 1.19
C PRO A 88 -32.41 7.97 0.44
N PHE A 89 -32.37 8.93 -0.49
CA PHE A 89 -33.45 9.25 -1.41
C PHE A 89 -32.88 9.36 -2.83
N PRO A 90 -33.63 8.95 -3.88
CA PRO A 90 -33.17 9.03 -5.25
C PRO A 90 -32.65 10.43 -5.61
N GLY A 91 -31.42 10.51 -6.11
CA GLY A 91 -30.74 11.75 -6.49
C GLY A 91 -30.20 12.60 -5.33
N THR A 92 -30.34 12.14 -4.08
CA THR A 92 -29.79 12.82 -2.89
C THR A 92 -28.58 12.04 -2.37
N TYR A 93 -27.38 12.58 -2.57
CA TYR A 93 -26.14 11.90 -2.19
C TYR A 93 -25.55 12.40 -0.88
N ASN A 94 -25.02 11.48 -0.06
CA ASN A 94 -24.34 11.77 1.19
C ASN A 94 -22.96 11.09 1.25
N PHE A 95 -21.91 11.89 1.42
CA PHE A 95 -20.53 11.43 1.62
C PHE A 95 -19.89 12.08 2.85
N GLU A 96 -20.71 12.54 3.80
CA GLU A 96 -20.24 13.23 5.00
C GLU A 96 -20.36 12.36 6.26
N GLY A 97 -19.63 12.75 7.31
CA GLY A 97 -19.70 12.09 8.61
C GLY A 97 -19.37 10.60 8.54
N MET A 98 -20.35 9.75 8.85
CA MET A 98 -20.24 8.29 8.80
C MET A 98 -20.28 7.72 7.38
N ALA A 99 -20.81 8.48 6.41
CA ALA A 99 -20.82 8.14 4.99
C ALA A 99 -19.54 8.61 4.26
N ASP A 100 -18.53 9.11 5.00
CA ASP A 100 -17.29 9.61 4.42
C ASP A 100 -16.36 8.46 3.99
N LEU A 101 -16.65 7.94 2.80
CA LEU A 101 -15.91 6.85 2.18
C LEU A 101 -14.47 7.27 1.84
N GLU A 102 -14.26 8.52 1.43
CA GLU A 102 -12.96 9.03 1.03
C GLU A 102 -12.00 9.05 2.22
N TYR A 103 -12.42 9.63 3.35
CA TYR A 103 -11.59 9.70 4.56
C TYR A 103 -11.23 8.31 5.08
N SER A 104 -12.18 7.37 5.08
CA SER A 104 -11.92 5.97 5.44
C SER A 104 -10.82 5.37 4.56
N SER A 105 -10.89 5.58 3.24
CA SER A 105 -9.90 5.09 2.29
C SER A 105 -8.53 5.79 2.41
N ASN A 106 -8.51 7.07 2.75
CA ASN A 106 -7.27 7.83 2.89
C ASN A 106 -6.53 7.47 4.18
N CYS A 107 -7.25 7.17 5.26
CA CYS A 107 -6.61 6.69 6.48
C CYS A 107 -5.96 5.31 6.28
N SER A 108 -6.55 4.41 5.48
CA SER A 108 -5.91 3.11 5.22
C SER A 108 -4.64 3.22 4.36
N LYS A 109 -4.55 4.22 3.47
CA LYS A 109 -3.41 4.44 2.58
C LYS A 109 -2.22 5.15 3.23
N THR A 110 -2.46 6.00 4.22
CA THR A 110 -1.43 6.94 4.70
C THR A 110 -0.60 6.37 5.84
N LYS A 111 0.72 6.65 5.80
CA LYS A 111 1.63 6.41 6.95
C LYS A 111 1.23 7.24 8.19
N ALA A 112 0.45 8.30 8.03
CA ALA A 112 -0.09 9.11 9.11
C ALA A 112 -1.04 8.34 10.05
N CYS A 113 -1.72 7.30 9.54
CA CYS A 113 -2.50 6.39 10.38
C CYS A 113 -1.64 5.31 11.06
N THR A 114 -0.32 5.23 10.82
CA THR A 114 0.56 4.18 11.38
C THR A 114 1.48 4.58 12.52
N TYR A 115 1.73 5.87 12.73
CA TYR A 115 2.55 6.32 13.84
C TYR A 115 1.99 7.64 14.39
N SER A 116 1.38 7.55 15.58
CA SER A 116 1.16 8.64 16.54
C SER A 116 1.26 8.04 17.91
#